data_AF-A0A8H4V0W5-F1
#
_entry.id   AF-A0A8H4V0W5-F1
#
_cell.length_a   1.000
_cell.length_b   1.000
_cell.length_c   1.000
_cell.angle_alpha   90.00
_cell.angle_beta   90.00
_cell.angle_gamma   90.00
#
_symmetry.space_group_name_H-M   'P 1'
#
loop_
_entity.id
_entity.type
_entity.pdbx_description
1 polymer ?
#
loop_
_entity_poly.entity_id
_entity_poly.type
_entity_poly.pdbx_seq_one_letter_code
_entity_poly.pdbx_strand_id
1 'polypeptide(L)'
;DPNGHMATDAVSHAILQQVAEKSDSTLQIFQIRNDSRSGGTIGPMTSAQIGLRTVDAGIPQLSMHSIRATTGSLDPGLGVKLFKGFFDHFEEVDKSFPSL
;
A
#
# COMPACT_ATOMS: atom_id res chain seq x y z
N ASP A 1 6.18 -2.91 7.63
CA ASP A 1 7.61 -3.22 7.84
C ASP A 1 8.05 -2.51 9.12
N PRO A 2 8.54 -3.23 10.15
CA PRO A 2 8.93 -2.62 11.42
C PRO A 2 10.27 -1.85 11.38
N ASN A 3 11.05 -1.91 10.28
CA ASN A 3 12.40 -1.36 10.21
C ASN A 3 12.53 -0.11 9.32
N GLY A 4 11.41 0.49 8.88
CA GLY A 4 11.41 1.78 8.19
C GLY A 4 11.77 1.76 6.71
N HIS A 5 11.77 0.59 6.03
CA HIS A 5 11.89 0.55 4.57
C HIS A 5 10.57 0.90 3.86
N MET A 6 9.44 0.77 4.59
CA MET A 6 8.09 1.20 4.19
C MET A 6 7.53 2.12 5.28
N ALA A 7 6.64 3.03 4.92
CA ALA A 7 5.97 3.96 5.82
C ALA A 7 4.66 3.42 6.42
N THR A 8 4.17 2.27 5.93
CA THR A 8 2.92 1.66 6.41
C THR A 8 2.93 1.41 7.91
N ASP A 9 1.98 2.00 8.61
CA ASP A 9 1.64 1.78 10.02
C ASP A 9 0.26 1.10 10.18
N ALA A 10 -0.17 0.87 11.42
CA ALA A 10 -1.44 0.21 11.71
C ALA A 10 -2.66 1.00 11.21
N VAL A 11 -2.63 2.34 11.32
CA VAL A 11 -3.78 3.20 10.99
C VAL A 11 -3.92 3.36 9.48
N SER A 12 -2.82 3.63 8.79
CA SER A 12 -2.75 3.74 7.33
C SER A 12 -3.15 2.43 6.64
N HIS A 13 -2.74 1.28 7.20
CA HIS A 13 -3.23 -0.01 6.75
C HIS A 13 -4.75 -0.18 6.96
N ALA A 14 -5.27 0.16 8.14
CA ALA A 14 -6.69 0.06 8.44
C ALA A 14 -7.56 0.94 7.52
N ILE A 15 -7.09 2.15 7.20
CA ILE A 15 -7.76 3.05 6.22
C ILE A 15 -7.81 2.38 4.85
N LEU A 16 -6.68 1.89 4.33
CA LEU A 16 -6.64 1.26 3.02
C LEU A 16 -7.50 -0.02 2.97
N GLN A 17 -7.55 -0.78 4.07
CA GLN A 17 -8.39 -1.97 4.22
C GLN A 17 -9.89 -1.62 4.12
N GLN A 18 -10.36 -0.59 4.84
CA GLN A 18 -11.75 -0.14 4.76
C GLN A 18 -12.11 0.40 3.37
N VAL A 19 -11.19 1.12 2.72
CA VAL A 19 -11.36 1.54 1.31
C VAL A 19 -11.51 0.33 0.40
N ALA A 20 -10.67 -0.69 0.57
CA ALA A 20 -10.72 -1.90 -0.24
C ALA A 20 -12.05 -2.65 -0.07
N GLU A 21 -12.56 -2.76 1.16
CA GLU A 21 -13.86 -3.36 1.48
C GLU A 21 -15.02 -2.62 0.80
N LYS A 22 -15.06 -1.28 0.89
CA LYS A 22 -16.05 -0.44 0.19
C LYS A 22 -15.99 -0.59 -1.33
N SER A 23 -14.80 -0.90 -1.85
CA SER A 23 -14.54 -1.03 -3.28
C SER A 23 -14.61 -2.47 -3.78
N ASP A 24 -15.01 -3.44 -2.95
CA ASP A 24 -14.99 -4.87 -3.30
C ASP A 24 -13.61 -5.33 -3.85
N SER A 25 -12.55 -4.84 -3.22
CA SER A 25 -11.15 -5.15 -3.55
C SER A 25 -10.52 -5.97 -2.43
N THR A 26 -9.62 -6.88 -2.79
CA THR A 26 -8.91 -7.72 -1.81
C THR A 26 -7.48 -7.23 -1.65
N LEU A 27 -7.08 -6.89 -0.43
CA LEU A 27 -5.69 -6.61 -0.11
C LEU A 27 -4.94 -7.90 0.22
N GLN A 28 -3.66 -7.92 -0.18
CA GLN A 28 -2.72 -8.97 0.19
C GLN A 28 -1.59 -8.34 1.01
N ILE A 29 -1.07 -9.08 1.98
CA ILE A 29 0.01 -8.62 2.85
C ILE A 29 1.35 -9.12 2.31
N PHE A 30 2.32 -8.21 2.24
CA PHE A 30 3.71 -8.54 1.97
C PHE A 30 4.61 -8.02 3.09
N GLN A 31 5.37 -8.93 3.69
CA GLN A 31 6.46 -8.62 4.61
C GLN A 31 7.56 -9.64 4.41
N ILE A 32 8.81 -9.19 4.44
CA ILE A 32 9.97 -10.07 4.41
C ILE A 32 10.03 -10.94 5.67
N ARG A 33 10.69 -12.10 5.56
CA ARG A 33 11.11 -12.85 6.75
C ARG A 33 12.11 -12.05 7.57
N ASN A 34 12.14 -12.28 8.88
CA ASN A 34 13.05 -11.60 9.81
C ASN A 34 14.54 -11.78 9.47
N ASP A 35 14.89 -12.87 8.80
CA ASP A 35 16.26 -13.21 8.38
C ASP A 35 16.58 -12.81 6.93
N SER A 36 15.70 -12.03 6.29
CA SER A 36 15.88 -11.54 4.93
C SER A 36 16.13 -10.03 4.90
N ARG A 37 16.65 -9.53 3.77
CA ARG A 37 16.77 -8.09 3.50
C ARG A 37 15.51 -7.56 2.81
N SER A 38 15.12 -6.33 3.15
CA SER A 38 14.08 -5.57 2.44
C SER A 38 14.70 -4.59 1.45
N GLY A 39 14.04 -4.39 0.31
CA GLY A 39 14.20 -3.16 -0.48
C GLY A 39 13.49 -1.99 0.20
N GLY A 40 13.58 -0.79 -0.39
CA GLY A 40 12.88 0.40 0.09
C GLY A 40 12.06 1.06 -1.01
N THR A 41 11.20 1.99 -0.61
CA THR A 41 10.38 2.83 -1.50
C THR A 41 10.62 4.31 -1.20
N ILE A 42 9.88 5.19 -1.89
CA ILE A 42 9.85 6.62 -1.60
C ILE A 42 8.97 6.97 -0.39
N GLY A 43 8.20 6.02 0.16
CA GLY A 43 7.20 6.25 1.21
C GLY A 43 7.79 6.91 2.46
N PRO A 44 8.83 6.33 3.09
CA PRO A 44 9.46 6.92 4.28
C PRO A 44 10.02 8.33 4.05
N MET A 45 10.69 8.55 2.92
CA MET A 45 11.25 9.87 2.57
C MET A 45 10.15 10.90 2.35
N THR A 46 9.09 10.54 1.64
CA THR A 46 7.97 11.43 1.35
C THR A 46 7.25 11.79 2.64
N SER A 47 6.90 10.80 3.47
CA SER A 47 6.21 11.00 4.75
C SER A 47 7.01 11.92 5.68
N ALA A 48 8.33 11.72 5.79
CA ALA A 48 9.20 12.56 6.62
C ALA A 48 9.28 14.02 6.11
N GLN A 49 9.20 14.24 4.79
CA GLN A 49 9.29 15.57 4.19
C GLN A 49 7.99 16.38 4.32
N ILE A 50 6.84 15.75 4.13
CA ILE A 50 5.54 16.45 4.09
C ILE A 50 4.73 16.31 5.39
N GLY A 51 5.11 15.39 6.28
CA GLY A 51 4.44 15.16 7.56
C GLY A 51 3.08 14.45 7.45
N LEU A 52 2.79 13.82 6.32
CA LEU A 52 1.53 13.09 6.10
C LEU A 52 1.68 11.59 6.35
N ARG A 53 0.65 11.01 6.96
CA ARG A 53 0.48 9.55 7.07
C ARG A 53 0.55 8.93 5.68
N THR A 54 1.34 7.87 5.54
CA THR A 54 1.63 7.24 4.25
C THR A 54 1.46 5.73 4.34
N VAL A 55 0.88 5.11 3.32
CA VAL A 55 0.81 3.65 3.14
C VAL A 55 1.58 3.25 1.89
N ASP A 56 2.45 2.26 2.00
CA ASP A 56 3.08 1.61 0.85
C ASP A 56 2.24 0.42 0.41
N ALA A 57 1.77 0.46 -0.84
CA ALA A 57 1.00 -0.58 -1.48
C ALA A 57 1.31 -0.64 -2.98
N GLY A 58 1.11 -1.80 -3.59
CA GLY A 58 1.37 -1.98 -5.02
C GLY A 58 0.94 -3.34 -5.53
N ILE A 59 1.04 -3.52 -6.84
CA ILE A 59 0.75 -4.78 -7.53
C ILE A 59 1.94 -5.75 -7.35
N PRO A 60 1.71 -7.00 -6.91
CA PRO A 60 2.77 -7.99 -6.84
C PRO A 60 3.28 -8.36 -8.23
N GLN A 61 4.59 -8.58 -8.34
CA GLN A 61 5.23 -9.02 -9.57
C GLN A 61 6.34 -10.04 -9.26
N LEU A 62 6.67 -10.85 -10.26
CA LEU A 62 7.83 -11.73 -10.26
C LEU A 62 8.99 -11.11 -11.05
N SER A 63 10.20 -11.44 -10.63
CA SER A 63 11.44 -11.01 -11.30
C SER A 63 11.64 -9.49 -11.32
N MET A 64 11.35 -8.82 -10.20
CA MET A 64 11.62 -7.39 -10.01
C MET A 64 13.10 -7.08 -10.34
N HIS A 65 13.33 -6.01 -11.11
CA HIS A 65 14.63 -5.60 -11.69
C HIS A 65 15.19 -6.47 -12.84
N SER A 66 14.44 -7.46 -13.34
CA SER A 66 14.77 -8.15 -14.60
C SER A 66 14.60 -7.22 -15.81
N ILE A 67 15.31 -7.53 -16.92
CA ILE A 67 15.02 -6.94 -18.24
C ILE A 67 13.60 -7.28 -18.73
N ARG A 68 13.00 -8.35 -18.18
CA ARG A 68 11.63 -8.78 -18.45
C ARG A 68 11.01 -9.35 -17.17
N ALA A 69 10.20 -8.55 -16.49
CA ALA A 69 9.40 -8.95 -15.34
C ALA A 69 7.99 -9.44 -15.76
N THR A 70 7.21 -9.97 -14.83
CA THR A 70 5.83 -10.40 -15.09
C THR A 70 4.93 -10.21 -13.87
N THR A 71 3.64 -9.99 -14.09
CA THR A 71 2.59 -9.89 -13.06
C THR A 71 1.36 -10.68 -13.52
N GLY A 72 0.35 -10.85 -12.68
CA GLY A 72 -0.89 -11.52 -13.06
C GLY A 72 -1.63 -10.73 -14.14
N SER A 73 -2.29 -11.43 -15.06
CA SER A 73 -3.00 -10.79 -16.18
C SER A 73 -4.14 -9.86 -15.75
N LEU A 74 -4.71 -10.10 -14.57
CA LEU A 74 -5.79 -9.29 -13.98
C LEU A 74 -5.27 -8.17 -13.08
N ASP A 75 -4.04 -8.28 -12.56
CA ASP A 75 -3.53 -7.39 -11.51
C ASP A 75 -3.53 -5.90 -11.91
N PRO A 76 -3.23 -5.49 -13.16
CA PRO A 76 -3.38 -4.10 -13.56
C PRO A 76 -4.81 -3.57 -13.41
N GLY A 77 -5.82 -4.35 -13.80
CA GLY A 77 -7.23 -3.97 -13.67
C GLY A 77 -7.69 -3.92 -12.22
N LEU A 78 -7.24 -4.87 -11.40
CA LEU A 78 -7.51 -4.89 -9.95
C LEU A 78 -6.85 -3.69 -9.25
N GLY A 79 -5.62 -3.32 -9.63
CA GLY A 79 -4.95 -2.15 -9.12
C GLY A 79 -5.69 -0.85 -9.47
N VAL A 80 -6.18 -0.72 -10.70
CA VAL A 80 -7.02 0.43 -11.10
C VAL A 80 -8.31 0.50 -10.26
N LYS A 81 -8.98 -0.64 -10.03
CA LYS A 81 -10.18 -0.72 -9.18
C LYS A 81 -9.90 -0.20 -7.76
N LEU A 82 -8.79 -0.65 -7.15
CA LEU A 82 -8.40 -0.22 -5.81
C LEU A 82 -8.04 1.27 -5.74
N PHE A 83 -7.22 1.79 -6.66
CA PHE A 83 -6.82 3.20 -6.63
C PHE A 83 -7.99 4.14 -6.93
N LYS A 84 -8.92 3.75 -7.83
CA LYS A 84 -10.17 4.49 -8.01
C LYS A 84 -10.96 4.51 -6.69
N GLY A 85 -11.14 3.35 -6.05
CA GLY A 85 -11.79 3.23 -4.76
C GLY A 85 -11.17 4.11 -3.67
N PHE A 86 -9.84 4.21 -3.65
CA PHE A 86 -9.13 5.13 -2.77
C PHE A 86 -9.54 6.58 -2.99
N PHE A 87 -9.53 7.07 -4.23
CA PHE A 87 -9.96 8.45 -4.50
C PHE A 87 -11.44 8.69 -4.21
N ASP A 88 -12.30 7.68 -4.40
CA ASP A 88 -13.75 7.80 -4.15
C ASP A 88 -14.12 7.78 -2.66
N HIS A 89 -13.39 7.02 -1.84
CA HIS A 89 -13.80 6.69 -0.46
C HIS A 89 -12.84 7.18 0.63
N PHE A 90 -11.62 7.62 0.29
CA PHE A 90 -10.60 7.97 1.28
C PHE A 90 -11.09 9.02 2.28
N GLU A 91 -11.70 10.12 1.83
CA GLU A 91 -12.11 11.21 2.73
C GLU A 91 -13.20 10.75 3.72
N GLU A 92 -14.14 9.91 3.27
CA GLU A 92 -15.17 9.32 4.14
C GLU A 92 -14.55 8.40 5.19
N VAL A 93 -13.64 7.53 4.76
CA VAL A 93 -12.97 6.56 5.64
C VAL A 93 -12.05 7.26 6.63
N ASP A 94 -11.22 8.21 6.21
CA ASP A 94 -10.25 8.91 7.07
C ASP A 94 -10.96 9.69 8.19
N LYS A 95 -12.12 10.30 7.91
CA LYS A 95 -12.97 10.96 8.93
C LYS A 95 -13.45 10.03 10.04
N SER A 96 -13.50 8.72 9.80
CA SER A 96 -13.87 7.74 10.83
C SER A 96 -12.74 7.42 11.82
N PHE A 97 -11.50 7.83 11.49
CA PHE A 97 -10.35 7.67 12.38
C PHE A 97 -10.16 8.96 13.20
N PRO A 98 -9.90 8.85 14.51
CA PRO A 98 -9.60 10.03 15.32
C PRO A 98 -8.39 10.78 14.77
N SER A 99 -8.52 12.10 14.58
CA SER A 99 -7.35 12.97 14.45
C SER A 99 -6.62 12.96 15.79
N LEU A 100 -5.40 12.38 15.81
CA LEU A 100 -4.47 12.53 16.94
C LEU A 100 -4.05 13.98 17.10
#